data_AF-A0A317MHU1-F1
#
_entry.id   AF-A0A317MHU1-F1
#
_cell.length_a   1.000
_cell.length_b   1.000
_cell.length_c   1.000
_cell.angle_alpha   90.00
_cell.angle_beta   90.00
_cell.angle_gamma   90.00
#
_symmetry.space_group_name_H-M   'P 1'
#
loop_
_entity.id
_entity.type
_entity.pdbx_description
1 polymer ?
#
loop_
_entity_poly.entity_id
_entity_poly.type
_entity_poly.pdbx_seq_one_letter_code
_entity_poly.pdbx_strand_id
1 'polypeptide(L)'
;MIQFINPVDILNLAATDLASIDDTVIKRAKKAALAEIDLSDDGFFHYHEQQLTRSDCERVINELEEHDKLEFYHFIANSPALNKFLINGDESFFTAFRHESIYKLPEFVKFISPYFAAAYDSALWKAWQQYTNPIDHIVAVDPIVVTDDMDNAYKSVRNDLNRKIEDIRELYAKVEDLEQEVNLKAIAAQADILLDKDRLNTLPPYFQDLRNTMVLATRKLAIQINNVRGDSAIGRQLVETLREVQTDGVTKEKLVKDYELLRNAEKHQADANDPVRIRYNELVAALTEVYKAASNPQSSVPGVRKWVDEHINIEEIKALDVKYHNIKIQLATKLGGLGAAIYKGHRERFAALDYIEMAEQIGVLEGEPLDMILDFRKILQQEIAELGVTPDDPHGINKKVIRDMIIIGTVIIIIVIFSKGCF
;
A
#
# COMPACT_ATOMS: atom_id res chain seq x y z
N MET A 1 25.14 -6.81 -6.52
CA MET A 1 25.19 -7.30 -5.13
C MET A 1 26.62 -7.11 -4.68
N ILE A 2 26.85 -6.45 -3.54
CA ILE A 2 28.22 -6.31 -3.01
C ILE A 2 28.57 -7.65 -2.38
N GLN A 3 29.57 -8.33 -2.93
CA GLN A 3 29.98 -9.67 -2.50
C GLN A 3 31.07 -9.55 -1.44
N PHE A 4 30.89 -10.24 -0.32
CA PHE A 4 31.91 -10.30 0.71
C PHE A 4 32.97 -11.33 0.31
N ILE A 5 34.23 -10.89 0.37
CA ILE A 5 35.40 -11.72 0.14
C ILE A 5 36.38 -11.38 1.25
N ASN A 6 36.84 -12.40 1.98
CA ASN A 6 37.78 -12.18 3.07
C ASN A 6 39.22 -12.35 2.56
N PRO A 7 40.01 -11.26 2.44
CA PRO A 7 41.40 -11.35 2.00
C PRO A 7 42.28 -12.14 2.98
N VAL A 8 41.94 -12.24 4.27
CA VAL A 8 42.70 -13.07 5.23
C VAL A 8 42.56 -14.55 4.90
N ASP A 9 41.40 -14.99 4.40
CA ASP A 9 41.19 -16.37 3.97
C ASP A 9 41.88 -16.67 2.64
N ILE A 10 41.81 -15.75 1.66
CA ILE A 10 42.54 -15.87 0.38
C ILE A 10 44.05 -16.03 0.63
N LEU A 11 44.58 -15.29 1.59
CA LEU A 11 46.00 -15.32 1.94
C LEU A 11 46.36 -16.47 2.90
N ASN A 12 45.37 -17.25 3.35
CA ASN A 12 45.52 -18.31 4.36
C ASN A 12 46.21 -17.82 5.65
N LEU A 13 45.83 -16.62 6.12
CA LEU A 13 46.41 -15.95 7.28
C LEU A 13 45.57 -16.08 8.56
N ALA A 14 44.41 -16.75 8.52
CA ALA A 14 43.50 -16.85 9.67
C ALA A 14 44.17 -17.38 10.95
N ALA A 15 45.04 -18.40 10.81
CA ALA A 15 45.79 -19.01 11.92
C ALA A 15 47.07 -18.25 12.31
N THR A 16 47.42 -17.18 11.59
CA THR A 16 48.59 -16.35 11.88
C THR A 16 48.25 -15.35 12.98
N ASP A 17 49.14 -15.15 13.94
CA ASP A 17 48.95 -14.16 15.00
C ASP A 17 48.87 -12.75 14.41
N LEU A 18 47.84 -11.99 14.78
CA LEU A 18 47.53 -10.69 14.19
C LEU A 18 48.71 -9.71 14.28
N ALA A 19 49.41 -9.69 15.43
CA ALA A 19 50.56 -8.81 15.64
C ALA A 19 51.78 -9.16 14.76
N SER A 20 51.79 -10.34 14.15
CA SER A 20 52.85 -10.80 13.25
C SER A 20 52.53 -10.60 11.77
N ILE A 21 51.32 -10.17 11.42
CA ILE A 21 50.92 -9.91 10.04
C ILE A 21 51.37 -8.50 9.65
N ASP A 22 52.56 -8.42 9.05
CA ASP A 22 53.10 -7.19 8.47
C ASP A 22 53.03 -7.17 6.93
N ASP A 23 53.40 -6.04 6.33
CA ASP A 23 53.46 -5.85 4.86
C ASP A 23 54.27 -6.94 4.15
N THR A 24 55.31 -7.47 4.79
CA THR A 24 56.18 -8.48 4.19
C THR A 24 55.47 -9.84 4.14
N VAL A 25 54.74 -10.18 5.20
CA VAL A 25 53.89 -11.37 5.27
C VAL A 25 52.78 -11.29 4.24
N ILE A 26 52.08 -10.14 4.16
CA ILE A 26 51.00 -9.91 3.19
C ILE A 26 51.54 -10.01 1.76
N LYS A 27 52.66 -9.35 1.42
CA LYS A 27 53.26 -9.41 0.07
C LYS A 27 53.66 -10.82 -0.33
N ARG A 28 54.22 -11.59 0.61
CA ARG A 28 54.61 -12.99 0.38
C ARG A 28 53.38 -13.87 0.14
N ALA A 29 52.36 -13.75 1.00
CA ALA A 29 51.12 -14.51 0.86
C ALA A 29 50.37 -14.14 -0.43
N LYS A 30 50.33 -12.86 -0.80
CA LYS A 30 49.75 -12.37 -2.05
C LYS A 30 50.41 -13.02 -3.26
N LYS A 31 51.75 -13.08 -3.28
CA LYS A 31 52.49 -13.75 -4.37
C LYS A 31 52.15 -15.24 -4.47
N ALA A 32 51.95 -15.92 -3.34
CA ALA A 32 51.55 -17.32 -3.32
C ALA A 32 50.12 -17.51 -3.87
N ALA A 33 49.15 -16.72 -3.41
CA ALA A 33 47.76 -16.79 -3.87
C ALA A 33 47.63 -16.47 -5.37
N LEU A 34 48.36 -15.49 -5.90
CA LEU A 34 48.32 -15.19 -7.33
C LEU A 34 49.02 -16.26 -8.19
N ALA A 35 50.03 -16.94 -7.65
CA ALA A 35 50.65 -18.06 -8.34
C ALA A 35 49.71 -19.26 -8.44
N GLU A 36 48.79 -19.44 -7.49
CA GLU A 36 47.76 -20.50 -7.55
C GLU A 36 46.81 -20.27 -8.74
N ILE A 37 46.44 -19.02 -9.02
CA ILE A 37 45.65 -18.65 -10.20
C ILE A 37 46.43 -18.98 -11.48
N ASP A 38 47.70 -18.59 -11.55
CA ASP A 38 48.55 -18.83 -12.71
C ASP A 38 48.82 -20.33 -12.96
N LEU A 39 48.65 -21.18 -11.93
CA LEU A 39 48.77 -22.63 -11.98
C LEU A 39 47.43 -23.37 -12.15
N SER A 40 46.30 -22.68 -12.01
CA SER A 40 44.96 -23.26 -12.20
C SER A 40 44.65 -23.53 -13.67
N ASP A 41 43.88 -24.58 -13.95
CA ASP A 41 43.53 -24.98 -15.32
C ASP A 41 42.51 -24.01 -15.97
N ASP A 42 41.69 -23.35 -15.17
CA ASP A 42 40.63 -22.43 -15.62
C ASP A 42 41.00 -20.94 -15.48
N GLY A 43 42.13 -20.63 -14.84
CA GLY A 43 42.61 -19.26 -14.63
C GLY A 43 41.91 -18.51 -13.51
N PHE A 44 41.26 -19.21 -12.58
CA PHE A 44 40.53 -18.61 -11.45
C PHE A 44 41.06 -19.06 -10.09
N PHE A 45 40.86 -18.21 -9.09
CA PHE A 45 41.01 -18.62 -7.69
C PHE A 45 39.68 -19.18 -7.19
N HIS A 46 39.68 -20.42 -6.70
CA HIS A 46 38.47 -21.04 -6.16
C HIS A 46 38.27 -20.67 -4.69
N TYR A 47 37.38 -19.72 -4.42
CA TYR A 47 37.05 -19.26 -3.08
C TYR A 47 35.64 -19.70 -2.71
N HIS A 48 35.53 -20.76 -1.89
CA HIS A 48 34.25 -21.44 -1.60
C HIS A 48 33.53 -21.85 -2.90
N GLU A 49 32.29 -21.40 -3.10
CA GLU A 49 31.48 -21.69 -4.29
C GLU A 49 31.69 -20.63 -5.40
N GLN A 50 32.77 -19.85 -5.32
CA GLN A 50 33.04 -18.71 -6.19
C GLN A 50 34.35 -18.89 -6.95
N GLN A 51 34.37 -18.39 -8.19
CA GLN A 51 35.58 -18.22 -9.01
C GLN A 51 35.95 -16.74 -9.00
N LEU A 52 37.11 -16.42 -8.41
CA LEU A 52 37.61 -15.05 -8.34
C LEU A 52 38.67 -14.81 -9.41
N THR A 53 38.59 -13.67 -10.09
CA THR A 53 39.66 -13.27 -11.01
C THR A 53 40.87 -12.76 -10.23
N ARG A 54 42.02 -12.70 -10.91
CA ARG A 54 43.23 -12.05 -10.36
C ARG A 54 42.94 -10.65 -9.84
N SER A 55 42.17 -9.86 -10.60
CA SER A 55 41.78 -8.49 -10.24
C SER A 55 40.91 -8.44 -9.00
N ASP A 56 40.01 -9.40 -8.80
CA ASP A 56 39.16 -9.48 -7.59
C ASP A 56 40.02 -9.72 -6.35
N CYS A 57 40.92 -10.71 -6.42
CA CYS A 57 41.86 -11.01 -5.33
C CYS A 57 42.76 -9.82 -5.01
N GLU A 58 43.35 -9.18 -6.03
CA GLU A 58 44.22 -8.02 -5.83
C GLU A 58 43.47 -6.85 -5.18
N ARG A 59 42.23 -6.58 -5.62
CA ARG A 59 41.40 -5.50 -5.06
C ARG A 59 41.17 -5.69 -3.56
N VAL A 60 40.73 -6.86 -3.14
CA VAL A 60 40.39 -7.11 -1.72
C VAL A 60 41.64 -7.24 -0.85
N ILE A 61 42.74 -7.78 -1.37
CA ILE A 61 44.00 -7.86 -0.64
C ILE A 61 44.56 -6.46 -0.37
N ASN A 62 44.42 -5.52 -1.30
CA ASN A 62 44.90 -4.14 -1.10
C ASN A 62 44.12 -3.42 0.02
N GLU A 63 42.92 -3.88 0.39
CA GLU A 63 42.19 -3.32 1.53
C GLU A 63 42.89 -3.59 2.88
N LEU A 64 43.80 -4.58 2.94
CA LEU A 64 44.60 -4.90 4.13
C LEU A 64 45.71 -3.87 4.41
N GLU A 65 45.96 -2.92 3.51
CA GLU A 65 46.88 -1.80 3.78
C GLU A 65 46.34 -0.86 4.88
N GLU A 66 45.03 -0.88 5.12
CA GLU A 66 44.40 -0.19 6.25
C GLU A 66 44.41 -1.10 7.49
N HIS A 67 45.15 -0.70 8.52
CA HIS A 67 45.34 -1.51 9.74
C HIS A 67 44.03 -1.98 10.38
N ASP A 68 43.04 -1.09 10.53
CA ASP A 68 41.74 -1.42 11.13
C ASP A 68 41.00 -2.50 10.34
N LYS A 69 41.11 -2.49 8.99
CA LYS A 69 40.49 -3.50 8.15
C LYS A 69 41.16 -4.86 8.33
N LEU A 70 42.48 -4.90 8.50
CA LEU A 70 43.19 -6.15 8.78
C LEU A 70 42.66 -6.80 10.06
N GLU A 71 42.49 -6.04 11.14
CA GLU A 71 41.92 -6.56 12.39
C GLU A 71 40.50 -7.12 12.18
N PHE A 72 39.66 -6.39 11.44
CA PHE A 72 38.27 -6.80 11.19
C PHE A 72 38.18 -8.05 10.32
N TYR A 73 38.96 -8.14 9.24
CA TYR A 73 39.01 -9.32 8.39
C TYR A 73 39.58 -10.54 9.13
N HIS A 74 40.60 -10.33 9.96
CA HIS A 74 41.19 -11.40 10.78
C HIS A 74 40.20 -11.93 11.81
N PHE A 75 39.45 -11.04 12.47
CA PHE A 75 38.36 -11.42 13.36
C PHE A 75 37.28 -12.25 12.63
N ILE A 76 36.86 -11.81 11.44
CA ILE A 76 35.83 -12.53 10.66
C ILE A 76 36.34 -13.89 10.21
N ALA A 77 37.59 -13.99 9.76
CA ALA A 77 38.21 -15.27 9.35
C ALA A 77 38.20 -16.30 10.49
N ASN A 78 38.41 -15.82 11.72
CA ASN A 78 38.37 -16.63 12.95
C ASN A 78 36.96 -16.84 13.53
N SER A 79 35.92 -16.35 12.84
CA SER A 79 34.51 -16.48 13.20
C SER A 79 33.75 -17.26 12.13
N PRO A 80 33.85 -18.62 12.09
CA PRO A 80 33.38 -19.41 10.95
C PRO A 80 31.91 -19.21 10.57
N ALA A 81 31.03 -19.02 11.56
CA ALA A 81 29.61 -18.82 11.32
C ALA A 81 29.33 -17.45 10.68
N LEU A 82 29.96 -16.39 11.19
CA LEU A 82 29.84 -15.04 10.61
C LEU A 82 30.43 -15.00 9.20
N ASN A 83 31.61 -15.58 8.99
CA ASN A 83 32.28 -15.59 7.70
C ASN A 83 31.43 -16.26 6.62
N LYS A 84 30.90 -17.47 6.90
CA LYS A 84 30.00 -18.17 5.98
C LYS A 84 28.75 -17.34 5.70
N PHE A 85 28.13 -16.77 6.74
CA PHE A 85 26.95 -15.93 6.57
C PHE A 85 27.20 -14.75 5.63
N LEU A 86 28.32 -14.04 5.78
CA LEU A 86 28.65 -12.93 4.88
C LEU A 86 28.93 -13.38 3.44
N ILE A 87 29.52 -14.56 3.25
CA ILE A 87 29.90 -15.10 1.92
C ILE A 87 28.69 -15.63 1.15
N ASN A 88 27.81 -16.40 1.80
CA ASN A 88 26.73 -17.14 1.12
C ASN A 88 25.38 -17.16 1.87
N GLY A 89 25.24 -16.40 2.96
CA GLY A 89 23.99 -16.33 3.72
C GLY A 89 23.69 -17.55 4.59
N ASP A 90 24.72 -18.33 4.99
CA ASP A 90 24.56 -19.48 5.88
C ASP A 90 23.85 -19.11 7.19
N GLU A 91 22.63 -19.61 7.36
CA GLU A 91 21.75 -19.32 8.50
C GLU A 91 22.27 -19.91 9.83
N SER A 92 23.30 -20.76 9.82
CA SER A 92 23.92 -21.26 11.06
C SER A 92 24.46 -20.14 11.94
N PHE A 93 24.78 -18.98 11.36
CA PHE A 93 25.12 -17.77 12.13
C PHE A 93 24.11 -17.44 13.22
N PHE A 94 22.81 -17.50 12.93
CA PHE A 94 21.77 -17.15 13.90
C PHE A 94 21.68 -18.14 15.07
N THR A 95 21.99 -19.41 14.82
CA THR A 95 22.04 -20.44 15.87
C THR A 95 23.32 -20.41 16.68
N ALA A 96 24.43 -20.00 16.07
CA ALA A 96 25.74 -19.89 16.70
C ALA A 96 26.02 -18.48 17.26
N PHE A 97 25.07 -17.55 17.16
CA PHE A 97 25.27 -16.15 17.48
C PHE A 97 25.71 -15.95 18.93
N ARG A 98 26.77 -15.14 19.11
CA ARG A 98 27.32 -14.77 20.42
C ARG A 98 27.39 -13.25 20.50
N HIS A 99 27.11 -12.71 21.69
CA HIS A 99 27.24 -11.28 21.93
C HIS A 99 28.72 -10.93 22.10
N GLU A 100 29.38 -10.58 21.00
CA GLU A 100 30.78 -10.16 21.00
C GLU A 100 30.92 -8.64 21.08
N SER A 101 31.94 -8.15 21.78
CA SER A 101 32.12 -6.72 22.01
C SER A 101 32.39 -5.94 20.71
N ILE A 102 32.96 -6.61 19.70
CA ILE A 102 33.24 -6.03 18.39
C ILE A 102 31.97 -5.59 17.65
N TYR A 103 30.82 -6.23 17.91
CA TYR A 103 29.54 -5.85 17.32
C TYR A 103 29.00 -4.51 17.87
N LYS A 104 29.63 -3.96 18.91
CA LYS A 104 29.34 -2.62 19.45
C LYS A 104 30.30 -1.55 18.96
N LEU A 105 31.38 -1.93 18.27
CA LEU A 105 32.38 -1.01 17.75
C LEU A 105 31.82 -0.34 16.48
N PRO A 106 31.57 0.98 16.46
CA PRO A 106 30.94 1.66 15.32
C PRO A 106 31.70 1.47 14.01
N GLU A 107 33.02 1.43 14.06
CA GLU A 107 33.91 1.25 12.91
C GLU A 107 33.73 -0.15 12.30
N PHE A 108 33.65 -1.19 13.13
CA PHE A 108 33.39 -2.56 12.68
C PHE A 108 32.00 -2.69 12.09
N VAL A 109 30.97 -2.15 12.78
CA VAL A 109 29.59 -2.18 12.28
C VAL A 109 29.51 -1.47 10.94
N LYS A 110 30.11 -0.29 10.80
CA LYS A 110 30.16 0.44 9.52
C LYS A 110 30.86 -0.35 8.42
N PHE A 111 31.94 -1.04 8.75
CA PHE A 111 32.69 -1.87 7.82
C PHE A 111 31.88 -3.07 7.31
N ILE A 112 31.25 -3.82 8.22
CA ILE A 112 30.54 -5.06 7.87
C ILE A 112 29.14 -4.80 7.31
N SER A 113 28.55 -3.64 7.63
CA SER A 113 27.14 -3.31 7.38
C SER A 113 26.65 -3.59 5.95
N PRO A 114 27.33 -3.16 4.87
CA PRO A 114 26.83 -3.38 3.51
C PRO A 114 26.72 -4.87 3.13
N TYR A 115 27.65 -5.68 3.64
CA TYR A 115 27.70 -7.13 3.40
C TYR A 115 26.68 -7.86 4.27
N PHE A 116 26.60 -7.49 5.55
CA PHE A 116 25.66 -8.08 6.50
C PHE A 116 24.22 -7.78 6.09
N ALA A 117 23.91 -6.54 5.67
CA ALA A 117 22.59 -6.17 5.18
C ALA A 117 22.15 -7.03 4.00
N ALA A 118 23.02 -7.22 3.00
CA ALA A 118 22.69 -8.05 1.84
C ALA A 118 22.46 -9.52 2.20
N ALA A 119 23.32 -10.09 3.07
CA ALA A 119 23.17 -11.47 3.54
C ALA A 119 21.92 -11.67 4.39
N TYR A 120 21.64 -10.72 5.28
CA TYR A 120 20.47 -10.74 6.17
C TYR A 120 19.17 -10.63 5.38
N ASP A 121 19.09 -9.74 4.39
CA ASP A 121 17.91 -9.64 3.51
C ASP A 121 17.65 -10.95 2.78
N SER A 122 18.71 -11.57 2.24
CA SER A 122 18.61 -12.85 1.54
C SER A 122 18.12 -13.98 2.46
N ALA A 123 18.70 -14.09 3.66
CA ALA A 123 18.32 -15.11 4.64
C ALA A 123 16.87 -14.91 5.12
N LEU A 124 16.51 -13.67 5.50
CA LEU A 124 15.16 -13.36 5.93
C LEU A 124 14.15 -13.59 4.81
N TRP A 125 14.47 -13.20 3.57
CA TRP A 125 13.60 -13.44 2.42
C TRP A 125 13.37 -14.92 2.16
N LYS A 126 14.42 -15.74 2.24
CA LYS A 126 14.31 -17.19 2.09
C LYS A 126 13.42 -17.80 3.16
N ALA A 127 13.59 -17.41 4.42
CA ALA A 127 12.68 -17.81 5.51
C ALA A 127 11.26 -17.28 5.28
N TRP A 128 11.12 -16.09 4.70
CA TRP A 128 9.82 -15.51 4.36
C TRP A 128 9.13 -16.24 3.19
N GLN A 129 9.85 -16.92 2.31
CA GLN A 129 9.21 -17.70 1.24
C GLN A 129 8.81 -19.11 1.71
N GLN A 130 9.53 -19.65 2.69
CA GLN A 130 9.38 -21.04 3.13
C GLN A 130 8.59 -21.09 4.44
N TYR A 131 7.31 -21.45 4.38
CA TYR A 131 6.43 -21.59 5.56
C TYR A 131 6.94 -22.57 6.63
N THR A 132 7.90 -23.43 6.30
CA THR A 132 8.50 -24.40 7.21
C THR A 132 9.70 -23.84 7.99
N ASN A 133 10.30 -22.72 7.57
CA ASN A 133 11.48 -22.18 8.24
C ASN A 133 11.06 -21.11 9.27
N PRO A 134 11.49 -21.22 10.54
CA PRO A 134 11.09 -20.25 11.54
C PRO A 134 11.79 -18.91 11.30
N ILE A 135 11.02 -17.91 10.86
CA ILE A 135 11.47 -16.51 10.77
C ILE A 135 12.04 -16.04 12.11
N ASP A 136 11.47 -16.53 13.21
CA ASP A 136 11.81 -16.19 14.61
C ASP A 136 13.30 -16.33 14.91
N HIS A 137 13.99 -17.33 14.34
CA HIS A 137 15.43 -17.51 14.59
C HIS A 137 16.28 -16.40 13.97
N ILE A 138 15.90 -15.92 12.79
CA ILE A 138 16.62 -14.84 12.09
C ILE A 138 16.38 -13.53 12.82
N VAL A 139 15.11 -13.21 13.09
CA VAL A 139 14.70 -11.92 13.69
C VAL A 139 14.99 -11.82 15.18
N ALA A 140 15.40 -12.92 15.84
CA ALA A 140 15.90 -12.90 17.21
C ALA A 140 17.28 -12.23 17.35
N VAL A 141 18.00 -12.06 16.23
CA VAL A 141 19.29 -11.35 16.19
C VAL A 141 19.08 -10.04 15.45
N ASP A 142 19.27 -8.92 16.14
CA ASP A 142 19.23 -7.60 15.52
C ASP A 142 20.30 -7.52 14.41
N PRO A 143 19.98 -6.96 13.23
CA PRO A 143 20.97 -6.83 12.16
C PRO A 143 22.17 -5.99 12.60
N ILE A 144 23.38 -6.48 12.35
CA ILE A 144 24.63 -5.78 12.65
C ILE A 144 24.94 -4.80 11.51
N VAL A 145 24.14 -3.75 11.42
CA VAL A 145 24.19 -2.76 10.33
C VAL A 145 24.07 -1.34 10.85
N VAL A 146 24.59 -0.37 10.11
CA VAL A 146 24.32 1.04 10.37
C VAL A 146 22.89 1.40 9.95
N THR A 147 22.36 2.50 10.47
CA THR A 147 20.99 2.95 10.17
C THR A 147 20.73 3.10 8.67
N ASP A 148 21.71 3.59 7.90
CA ASP A 148 21.59 3.81 6.46
C ASP A 148 21.42 2.50 5.65
N ASP A 149 21.87 1.37 6.19
CA ASP A 149 21.78 0.05 5.56
C ASP A 149 20.62 -0.80 6.10
N MET A 150 19.90 -0.33 7.12
CA MET A 150 18.79 -1.07 7.72
C MET A 150 17.68 -1.34 6.68
N ASP A 151 17.46 -0.37 5.80
CA ASP A 151 16.58 -0.47 4.64
C ASP A 151 16.97 -1.59 3.68
N ASN A 152 18.28 -1.80 3.49
CA ASN A 152 18.82 -2.85 2.64
C ASN A 152 18.65 -4.22 3.30
N ALA A 153 18.82 -4.31 4.63
CA ALA A 153 18.67 -5.55 5.39
C ALA A 153 17.24 -6.13 5.37
N TYR A 154 16.23 -5.29 5.17
CA TYR A 154 14.82 -5.69 5.18
C TYR A 154 14.11 -5.50 3.83
N LYS A 155 14.86 -5.21 2.77
CA LYS A 155 14.36 -4.74 1.49
C LYS A 155 13.33 -5.68 0.86
N SER A 156 13.64 -6.96 0.77
CA SER A 156 12.85 -7.95 0.03
C SER A 156 11.51 -8.23 0.72
N VAL A 157 11.52 -8.45 2.03
CA VAL A 157 10.28 -8.62 2.81
C VAL A 157 9.43 -7.34 2.76
N ARG A 158 10.05 -6.16 2.92
CA ARG A 158 9.33 -4.88 2.79
C ARG A 158 8.65 -4.74 1.43
N ASN A 159 9.34 -5.08 0.35
CA ASN A 159 8.79 -5.00 -1.00
C ASN A 159 7.61 -5.96 -1.19
N ASP A 160 7.68 -7.18 -0.65
CA ASP A 160 6.56 -8.13 -0.71
C ASP A 160 5.36 -7.64 0.10
N LEU A 161 5.58 -7.07 1.28
CA LEU A 161 4.50 -6.49 2.09
C LEU A 161 3.84 -5.31 1.38
N ASN A 162 4.62 -4.42 0.77
CA ASN A 162 4.08 -3.32 -0.04
C ASN A 162 3.25 -3.85 -1.21
N ARG A 163 3.74 -4.86 -1.94
CA ARG A 163 2.97 -5.51 -3.01
C ARG A 163 1.66 -6.08 -2.49
N LYS A 164 1.68 -6.81 -1.37
CA LYS A 164 0.47 -7.36 -0.74
C LYS A 164 -0.52 -6.27 -0.31
N ILE A 165 -0.04 -5.11 0.16
CA ILE A 165 -0.89 -3.94 0.47
C ILE A 165 -1.59 -3.44 -0.80
N GLU A 166 -0.87 -3.32 -1.92
CA GLU A 166 -1.49 -2.95 -3.20
C GLU A 166 -2.49 -4.00 -3.67
N ASP A 167 -2.18 -5.29 -3.55
CA ASP A 167 -3.10 -6.39 -3.88
C ASP A 167 -4.42 -6.27 -3.07
N ILE A 168 -4.37 -5.88 -1.79
CA ILE A 168 -5.56 -5.61 -0.96
C ILE A 168 -6.33 -4.37 -1.46
N ARG A 169 -5.64 -3.32 -1.90
CA ARG A 169 -6.28 -2.13 -2.48
C ARG A 169 -6.98 -2.45 -3.80
N GLU A 170 -6.43 -3.36 -4.60
CA GLU A 170 -7.12 -3.88 -5.79
C GLU A 170 -8.38 -4.67 -5.41
N LEU A 171 -8.35 -5.46 -4.34
CA LEU A 171 -9.56 -6.11 -3.82
C LEU A 171 -10.60 -5.09 -3.38
N TYR A 172 -10.19 -4.02 -2.71
CA TYR A 172 -11.07 -2.91 -2.36
C TYR A 172 -11.73 -2.31 -3.60
N ALA A 173 -10.96 -2.01 -4.66
CA ALA A 173 -11.48 -1.44 -5.90
C ALA A 173 -12.52 -2.36 -6.58
N LYS A 174 -12.28 -3.68 -6.58
CA LYS A 174 -13.26 -4.67 -7.09
C LYS A 174 -14.55 -4.68 -6.28
N VAL A 175 -14.47 -4.56 -4.96
CA VAL A 175 -15.65 -4.48 -4.10
C VAL A 175 -16.42 -3.17 -4.31
N GLU A 176 -15.71 -2.07 -4.52
CA GLU A 176 -16.30 -0.76 -4.80
C GLU A 176 -17.02 -0.71 -6.16
N ASP A 177 -16.50 -1.42 -7.17
CA ASP A 177 -17.11 -1.46 -8.51
C ASP A 177 -18.39 -2.31 -8.55
N LEU A 178 -19.54 -1.65 -8.40
CA LEU A 178 -20.87 -2.27 -8.43
C LEU A 178 -21.23 -2.95 -9.77
N GLU A 179 -20.54 -2.63 -10.86
CA GLU A 179 -20.75 -3.31 -12.15
C GLU A 179 -20.12 -4.71 -12.16
N GLN A 180 -19.08 -4.92 -11.36
CA GLN A 180 -18.41 -6.19 -11.24
C GLN A 180 -19.19 -7.14 -10.30
N GLU A 181 -19.56 -8.31 -10.83
CA GLU A 181 -20.00 -9.42 -10.00
C GLU A 181 -18.79 -10.02 -9.27
N VAL A 182 -18.83 -10.00 -7.95
CA VAL A 182 -17.72 -10.41 -7.10
C VAL A 182 -18.16 -11.48 -6.10
N ASN A 183 -17.32 -12.50 -5.94
CA ASN A 183 -17.48 -13.48 -4.87
C ASN A 183 -16.82 -12.96 -3.59
N LEU A 184 -17.62 -12.40 -2.68
CA LEU A 184 -17.14 -11.79 -1.44
C LEU A 184 -16.40 -12.78 -0.54
N LYS A 185 -16.79 -14.06 -0.54
CA LYS A 185 -16.10 -15.10 0.23
C LYS A 185 -14.71 -15.37 -0.32
N ALA A 186 -14.57 -15.39 -1.65
CA ALA A 186 -13.28 -15.54 -2.30
C ALA A 186 -12.38 -14.32 -2.05
N ILE A 187 -12.94 -13.11 -2.10
CA ILE A 187 -12.21 -11.87 -1.77
C ILE A 187 -11.72 -11.90 -0.32
N ALA A 188 -12.58 -12.28 0.63
CA ALA A 188 -12.20 -12.37 2.03
C ALA A 188 -11.11 -13.42 2.28
N ALA A 189 -11.22 -14.59 1.66
CA ALA A 189 -10.19 -15.62 1.73
C ALA A 189 -8.85 -15.15 1.14
N GLN A 190 -8.88 -14.43 0.01
CA GLN A 190 -7.67 -13.85 -0.57
C GLN A 190 -7.05 -12.79 0.34
N ALA A 191 -7.86 -11.91 0.94
CA ALA A 191 -7.38 -10.92 1.89
C ALA A 191 -6.74 -11.56 3.13
N ASP A 192 -7.31 -12.66 3.65
CA ASP A 192 -6.75 -13.41 4.78
C ASP A 192 -5.38 -14.03 4.45
N ILE A 193 -5.24 -14.61 3.24
CA ILE A 193 -3.96 -15.13 2.74
C ILE A 193 -2.91 -14.03 2.57
N LEU A 194 -3.30 -12.85 2.06
CA LEU A 194 -2.38 -11.73 1.88
C LEU A 194 -1.92 -11.17 3.23
N LEU A 195 -2.83 -11.10 4.21
CA LEU A 195 -2.56 -10.62 5.55
C LEU A 195 -1.57 -11.53 6.28
N ASP A 196 -1.79 -12.85 6.29
CA ASP A 196 -0.89 -13.81 6.95
C ASP A 196 -0.47 -13.37 8.37
N LYS A 197 -1.47 -13.22 9.24
CA LYS A 197 -1.32 -12.60 10.58
C LYS A 197 -0.21 -13.24 11.41
N ASP A 198 -0.06 -14.55 11.33
CA ASP A 198 0.92 -15.29 12.14
C ASP A 198 2.32 -14.85 11.76
N ARG A 199 2.61 -14.73 10.46
CA ARG A 199 3.93 -14.32 9.97
C ARG A 199 4.16 -12.82 10.09
N LEU A 200 3.12 -11.98 10.01
CA LEU A 200 3.27 -10.56 10.33
C LEU A 200 3.66 -10.34 11.79
N ASN A 201 3.10 -11.15 12.69
CA ASN A 201 3.33 -11.04 14.12
C ASN A 201 4.73 -11.50 14.56
N THR A 202 5.47 -12.23 13.72
CA THR A 202 6.86 -12.59 13.99
C THR A 202 7.85 -11.50 13.58
N LEU A 203 7.45 -10.56 12.72
CA LEU A 203 8.35 -9.53 12.23
C LEU A 203 8.79 -8.55 13.34
N PRO A 204 10.02 -8.01 13.27
CA PRO A 204 10.52 -7.08 14.26
C PRO A 204 9.76 -5.74 14.25
N PRO A 205 9.91 -4.89 15.29
CA PRO A 205 9.27 -3.57 15.37
C PRO A 205 9.53 -2.65 14.17
N TYR A 206 10.63 -2.86 13.45
CA TYR A 206 10.93 -2.14 12.19
C TYR A 206 9.76 -2.19 11.19
N PHE A 207 8.97 -3.29 11.16
CA PHE A 207 7.83 -3.44 10.25
C PHE A 207 6.51 -2.89 10.80
N GLN A 208 6.51 -2.19 11.94
CA GLN A 208 5.29 -1.75 12.60
C GLN A 208 4.40 -0.88 11.69
N ASP A 209 4.99 0.07 10.98
CA ASP A 209 4.25 0.95 10.07
C ASP A 209 3.62 0.18 8.90
N LEU A 210 4.33 -0.82 8.37
CA LEU A 210 3.81 -1.69 7.31
C LEU A 210 2.69 -2.60 7.82
N ARG A 211 2.83 -3.17 9.02
CA ARG A 211 1.75 -3.93 9.67
C ARG A 211 0.50 -3.08 9.86
N ASN A 212 0.66 -1.87 10.38
CA ASN A 212 -0.44 -0.93 10.56
C ASN A 212 -1.09 -0.58 9.21
N THR A 213 -0.29 -0.30 8.18
CA THR A 213 -0.77 0.04 6.83
C THR A 213 -1.55 -1.12 6.21
N MET A 214 -1.04 -2.36 6.32
CA MET A 214 -1.71 -3.57 5.88
C MET A 214 -3.06 -3.74 6.56
N VAL A 215 -3.08 -3.62 7.89
CA VAL A 215 -4.31 -3.75 8.68
C VAL A 215 -5.33 -2.68 8.32
N LEU A 216 -4.89 -1.43 8.13
CA LEU A 216 -5.77 -0.34 7.73
C LEU A 216 -6.32 -0.53 6.30
N ALA A 217 -5.53 -1.05 5.37
CA ALA A 217 -6.00 -1.40 4.03
C ALA A 217 -7.07 -2.50 4.07
N THR A 218 -6.83 -3.59 4.79
CA THR A 218 -7.81 -4.68 4.94
C THR A 218 -9.04 -4.25 5.73
N ARG A 219 -8.89 -3.36 6.71
CA ARG A 219 -10.01 -2.73 7.43
C ARG A 219 -10.91 -1.95 6.46
N LYS A 220 -10.34 -1.14 5.56
CA LYS A 220 -11.11 -0.41 4.55
C LYS A 220 -11.89 -1.37 3.65
N LEU A 221 -11.25 -2.45 3.20
CA LEU A 221 -11.92 -3.52 2.44
C LEU A 221 -13.11 -4.10 3.22
N ALA A 222 -12.93 -4.45 4.50
CA ALA A 222 -13.98 -5.02 5.34
C ALA A 222 -15.19 -4.07 5.51
N ILE A 223 -14.92 -2.78 5.75
CA ILE A 223 -15.97 -1.76 5.83
C ILE A 223 -16.68 -1.60 4.49
N GLN A 224 -15.95 -1.63 3.38
CA GLN A 224 -16.51 -1.50 2.04
C GLN A 224 -17.42 -2.67 1.68
N ILE A 225 -17.04 -3.89 2.04
CA ILE A 225 -17.89 -5.08 1.87
C ILE A 225 -19.24 -4.87 2.58
N ASN A 226 -19.22 -4.34 3.81
CA ASN A 226 -20.45 -4.02 4.51
C ASN A 226 -21.24 -2.87 3.86
N ASN A 227 -20.59 -1.74 3.59
CA ASN A 227 -21.26 -0.50 3.19
C ASN A 227 -21.75 -0.51 1.73
N VAL A 228 -21.05 -1.22 0.84
CA VAL A 228 -21.39 -1.25 -0.59
C VAL A 228 -22.14 -2.50 -0.98
N ARG A 229 -21.78 -3.65 -0.39
CA ARG A 229 -22.33 -4.96 -0.74
C ARG A 229 -23.29 -5.52 0.31
N GLY A 230 -23.41 -4.88 1.47
CA GLY A 230 -24.37 -5.24 2.52
C GLY A 230 -24.00 -6.48 3.33
N ASP A 231 -22.82 -7.08 3.13
CA ASP A 231 -22.42 -8.31 3.81
C ASP A 231 -21.65 -8.02 5.11
N SER A 232 -22.40 -7.76 6.18
CA SER A 232 -21.82 -7.47 7.51
C SER A 232 -21.08 -8.66 8.10
N ALA A 233 -21.47 -9.90 7.76
CA ALA A 233 -20.87 -11.11 8.30
C ALA A 233 -19.44 -11.29 7.80
N ILE A 234 -19.21 -11.14 6.49
CA ILE A 234 -17.87 -11.20 5.90
C ILE A 234 -17.01 -10.02 6.38
N GLY A 235 -17.58 -8.80 6.39
CA GLY A 235 -16.88 -7.63 6.93
C GLY A 235 -16.42 -7.84 8.37
N ARG A 236 -17.30 -8.38 9.23
CA ARG A 236 -16.95 -8.68 10.62
C ARG A 236 -15.88 -9.75 10.73
N GLN A 237 -15.97 -10.82 9.96
CA GLN A 237 -14.96 -11.88 9.97
C GLN A 237 -13.56 -11.33 9.68
N LEU A 238 -13.43 -10.46 8.66
CA LEU A 238 -12.16 -9.81 8.36
C LEU A 238 -11.67 -8.94 9.52
N VAL A 239 -12.53 -8.10 10.11
CA VAL A 239 -12.16 -7.27 11.27
C VAL A 239 -11.76 -8.12 12.48
N GLU A 240 -12.40 -9.27 12.68
CA GLU A 240 -12.07 -10.21 13.73
C GLU A 240 -10.64 -10.76 13.56
N THR A 241 -10.27 -11.20 12.35
CA THR A 241 -8.89 -11.59 12.03
C THR A 241 -7.90 -10.44 12.30
N LEU A 242 -8.23 -9.20 11.92
CA LEU A 242 -7.34 -8.05 12.07
C LEU A 242 -6.99 -7.74 13.53
N ARG A 243 -7.87 -8.07 14.48
CA ARG A 243 -7.64 -7.84 15.92
C ARG A 243 -6.54 -8.73 16.50
N GLU A 244 -6.18 -9.81 15.82
CA GLU A 244 -5.09 -10.71 16.22
C GLU A 244 -3.72 -10.22 15.72
N VAL A 245 -3.68 -9.22 14.84
CA VAL A 245 -2.43 -8.64 14.35
C VAL A 245 -1.85 -7.65 15.37
N GLN A 246 -0.54 -7.74 15.61
CA GLN A 246 0.21 -6.87 16.51
C GLN A 246 0.37 -5.46 15.93
N THR A 247 -0.66 -4.65 16.14
CA THR A 247 -0.72 -3.25 15.74
C THR A 247 -0.53 -2.30 16.93
N ASP A 248 -0.32 -1.02 16.64
CA ASP A 248 -0.27 0.03 17.65
C ASP A 248 -1.63 0.26 18.35
N GLY A 249 -1.63 1.07 19.42
CA GLY A 249 -2.83 1.34 20.21
C GLY A 249 -3.94 2.04 19.43
N VAL A 250 -3.58 2.95 18.53
CA VAL A 250 -4.55 3.75 17.74
C VAL A 250 -5.28 2.86 16.73
N THR A 251 -4.55 2.00 16.04
CA THR A 251 -5.08 1.05 15.08
C THR A 251 -5.98 0.02 15.77
N LYS A 252 -5.57 -0.47 16.94
CA LYS A 252 -6.41 -1.36 17.77
C LYS A 252 -7.74 -0.72 18.16
N GLU A 253 -7.73 0.54 18.61
CA GLU A 253 -8.96 1.24 19.00
C GLU A 253 -9.93 1.37 17.82
N LYS A 254 -9.42 1.70 16.62
CA LYS A 254 -10.23 1.76 15.39
C LYS A 254 -10.89 0.41 15.10
N LEU A 255 -10.12 -0.68 15.13
CA LEU A 255 -10.65 -2.03 14.88
C LEU A 255 -11.73 -2.44 15.88
N VAL A 256 -11.60 -2.06 17.15
CA VAL A 256 -12.62 -2.34 18.17
C VAL A 256 -13.92 -1.60 17.83
N LYS A 257 -13.85 -0.32 17.46
CA LYS A 257 -15.03 0.46 17.07
C LYS A 257 -15.73 -0.16 15.85
N ASP A 258 -14.97 -0.52 14.81
CA ASP A 258 -15.56 -1.12 13.60
C ASP A 258 -16.17 -2.49 13.87
N TYR A 259 -15.53 -3.32 14.69
CA TYR A 259 -16.07 -4.62 15.09
C TYR A 259 -17.44 -4.48 15.74
N GLU A 260 -17.58 -3.53 16.67
CA GLU A 260 -18.85 -3.25 17.34
C GLU A 260 -19.92 -2.75 16.38
N LEU A 261 -19.57 -1.85 15.45
CA LEU A 261 -20.48 -1.37 14.42
C LEU A 261 -20.98 -2.52 13.51
N LEU A 262 -20.07 -3.37 13.02
CA LEU A 262 -20.40 -4.50 12.15
C LEU A 262 -21.22 -5.58 12.87
N ARG A 263 -20.89 -5.87 14.13
CA ARG A 263 -21.66 -6.81 14.98
C ARG A 263 -23.09 -6.34 15.20
N ASN A 264 -23.29 -5.04 15.44
CA ASN A 264 -24.64 -4.48 15.59
C ASN A 264 -25.40 -4.52 14.25
N ALA A 265 -24.72 -4.22 13.13
CA ALA A 265 -25.32 -4.32 11.81
C ALA A 265 -25.81 -5.75 11.49
N GLU A 266 -25.02 -6.78 11.80
CA GLU A 266 -25.40 -8.20 11.63
C GLU A 266 -26.60 -8.59 12.50
N LYS A 267 -26.61 -8.19 13.78
CA LYS A 267 -27.77 -8.46 14.68
C LYS A 267 -29.06 -7.86 14.13
N HIS A 268 -29.00 -6.67 13.54
CA HIS A 268 -30.17 -6.05 12.93
C HIS A 268 -30.55 -6.68 11.57
N GLN A 269 -29.61 -7.32 10.86
CA GLN A 269 -29.89 -8.08 9.64
C GLN A 269 -30.65 -9.39 9.90
N ALA A 270 -30.62 -9.93 11.12
CA ALA A 270 -31.29 -11.18 11.47
C ALA A 270 -32.84 -11.12 11.49
N ASP A 271 -33.43 -9.92 11.46
CA ASP A 271 -34.90 -9.72 11.43
C ASP A 271 -35.42 -9.65 9.98
N ALA A 272 -35.29 -10.75 9.25
CA ALA A 272 -35.48 -10.81 7.79
C ALA A 272 -36.91 -10.49 7.31
N ASN A 273 -37.90 -10.54 8.21
CA ASN A 273 -39.32 -10.31 7.89
C ASN A 273 -39.79 -8.88 8.22
N ASP A 274 -38.90 -7.98 8.61
CA ASP A 274 -39.24 -6.59 8.90
C ASP A 274 -39.68 -5.85 7.61
N PRO A 275 -40.95 -5.40 7.49
CA PRO A 275 -41.45 -4.78 6.25
C PRO A 275 -40.72 -3.48 5.88
N VAL A 276 -40.24 -2.73 6.87
CA VAL A 276 -39.46 -1.50 6.62
C VAL A 276 -38.11 -1.87 6.03
N ARG A 277 -37.45 -2.90 6.58
CA ARG A 277 -36.18 -3.41 6.04
C ARG A 277 -36.34 -3.90 4.60
N ILE A 278 -37.40 -4.66 4.31
CA ILE A 278 -37.69 -5.14 2.95
C ILE A 278 -37.82 -3.95 1.99
N ARG A 279 -38.70 -3.00 2.31
CA ARG A 279 -38.93 -1.81 1.48
C ARG A 279 -37.64 -1.04 1.17
N TYR A 280 -36.81 -0.78 2.18
CA TYR A 280 -35.61 0.01 1.95
C TYR A 280 -34.45 -0.79 1.34
N ASN A 281 -34.38 -2.10 1.54
CA ASN A 281 -33.45 -2.95 0.79
C ASN A 281 -33.82 -3.00 -0.70
N GLU A 282 -35.12 -3.06 -1.02
CA GLU A 282 -35.60 -2.92 -2.41
C GLU A 282 -35.24 -1.54 -2.98
N LEU A 283 -35.36 -0.47 -2.18
CA LEU A 283 -34.94 0.87 -2.59
C LEU A 283 -33.42 0.95 -2.84
N VAL A 284 -32.61 0.35 -1.97
CA VAL A 284 -31.15 0.25 -2.14
C VAL A 284 -30.80 -0.52 -3.41
N ALA A 285 -31.50 -1.62 -3.70
CA ALA A 285 -31.32 -2.40 -4.92
C ALA A 285 -31.71 -1.58 -6.16
N ALA A 286 -32.85 -0.90 -6.13
CA ALA A 286 -33.29 -0.08 -7.24
C ALA A 286 -32.36 1.12 -7.50
N LEU A 287 -31.91 1.81 -6.44
CA LEU A 287 -30.93 2.89 -6.54
C LEU A 287 -29.58 2.38 -7.09
N THR A 288 -29.21 1.12 -6.80
CA THR A 288 -28.00 0.50 -7.37
C THR A 288 -28.12 0.37 -8.89
N GLU A 289 -29.27 -0.02 -9.42
CA GLU A 289 -29.49 -0.11 -10.87
C GLU A 289 -29.53 1.26 -11.53
N VAL A 290 -30.10 2.27 -10.86
CA VAL A 290 -30.07 3.66 -11.33
C VAL A 290 -28.65 4.21 -11.38
N TYR A 291 -27.85 3.95 -10.35
CA TYR A 291 -26.42 4.27 -10.31
C TYR A 291 -25.67 3.62 -11.48
N LYS A 292 -25.84 2.32 -11.71
CA LYS A 292 -25.20 1.62 -12.85
C LYS A 292 -25.60 2.22 -14.19
N ALA A 293 -26.88 2.54 -14.36
CA ALA A 293 -27.35 3.20 -15.57
C ALA A 293 -26.69 4.57 -15.76
N ALA A 294 -26.56 5.36 -14.69
CA ALA A 294 -25.95 6.69 -14.70
C ALA A 294 -24.46 6.67 -15.06
N SER A 295 -23.73 5.60 -14.74
CA SER A 295 -22.33 5.42 -15.15
C SER A 295 -22.14 5.34 -16.68
N ASN A 296 -23.18 4.99 -17.43
CA ASN A 296 -23.16 5.02 -18.89
C ASN A 296 -23.40 6.46 -19.40
N PRO A 297 -22.48 7.06 -20.18
CA PRO A 297 -22.64 8.41 -20.73
C PRO A 297 -23.84 8.60 -21.67
N GLN A 298 -24.47 7.52 -22.14
CA GLN A 298 -25.67 7.56 -22.98
C GLN A 298 -26.98 7.55 -22.17
N SER A 299 -26.90 7.46 -20.84
CA SER A 299 -28.08 7.48 -19.98
C SER A 299 -28.69 8.88 -19.87
N SER A 300 -29.98 8.94 -19.53
CA SER A 300 -30.71 10.21 -19.40
C SER A 300 -30.60 10.74 -17.97
N VAL A 301 -29.80 11.80 -17.77
CA VAL A 301 -29.71 12.52 -16.49
C VAL A 301 -31.09 13.03 -16.01
N PRO A 302 -31.96 13.60 -16.87
CA PRO A 302 -33.33 13.95 -16.46
C PRO A 302 -34.16 12.74 -16.00
N GLY A 303 -33.94 11.57 -16.61
CA GLY A 303 -34.58 10.32 -16.20
C GLY A 303 -34.12 9.84 -14.82
N VAL A 304 -32.81 9.92 -14.55
CA VAL A 304 -32.23 9.64 -13.23
C VAL A 304 -32.82 10.58 -12.18
N ARG A 305 -32.85 11.88 -12.47
CA ARG A 305 -33.41 12.90 -11.56
C ARG A 305 -34.86 12.63 -11.21
N LYS A 306 -35.68 12.40 -12.23
CA LYS A 306 -37.10 12.03 -12.04
C LYS A 306 -37.25 10.81 -11.14
N TRP A 307 -36.44 9.77 -11.36
CA TRP A 307 -36.52 8.57 -10.52
C TRP A 307 -36.15 8.87 -9.07
N VAL A 308 -35.07 9.61 -8.83
CA VAL A 308 -34.63 9.98 -7.47
C VAL A 308 -35.71 10.80 -6.76
N ASP A 309 -36.25 11.82 -7.43
CA ASP A 309 -37.30 12.69 -6.87
C ASP A 309 -38.59 11.91 -6.52
N GLU A 310 -38.92 10.87 -7.29
CA GLU A 310 -40.11 10.03 -7.06
C GLU A 310 -39.93 8.99 -5.94
N HIS A 311 -38.70 8.50 -5.69
CA HIS A 311 -38.46 7.32 -4.86
C HIS A 311 -37.64 7.59 -3.59
N ILE A 312 -36.87 8.69 -3.52
CA ILE A 312 -35.99 9.00 -2.39
C ILE A 312 -36.59 10.14 -1.56
N ASN A 313 -37.04 9.81 -0.35
CA ASN A 313 -37.46 10.80 0.65
C ASN A 313 -36.42 10.89 1.76
N ILE A 314 -35.61 11.95 1.73
CA ILE A 314 -34.49 12.14 2.68
C ILE A 314 -34.98 12.27 4.13
N GLU A 315 -36.08 12.97 4.38
CA GLU A 315 -36.63 13.12 5.73
C GLU A 315 -37.15 11.79 6.29
N GLU A 316 -37.81 10.98 5.44
CA GLU A 316 -38.25 9.64 5.83
C GLU A 316 -37.07 8.73 6.15
N ILE A 317 -36.03 8.74 5.30
CA ILE A 317 -34.80 7.95 5.51
C ILE A 317 -34.10 8.39 6.80
N LYS A 318 -33.96 9.70 7.04
CA LYS A 318 -33.33 10.25 8.24
C LYS A 318 -34.06 9.82 9.50
N ALA A 319 -35.39 9.85 9.46
CA ALA A 319 -36.27 9.46 10.58
C ALA A 319 -36.29 7.96 10.88
N LEU A 320 -35.67 7.11 10.05
CA LEU A 320 -35.59 5.67 10.31
C LEU A 320 -34.95 5.37 11.68
N ASP A 321 -35.44 4.32 12.34
CA ASP A 321 -34.88 3.85 13.61
C ASP A 321 -33.39 3.49 13.49
N VAL A 322 -32.65 3.53 14.62
CA VAL A 322 -31.24 3.19 14.70
C VAL A 322 -30.93 1.78 14.19
N LYS A 323 -31.88 0.84 14.29
CA LYS A 323 -31.72 -0.53 13.75
C LYS A 323 -31.58 -0.57 12.23
N TYR A 324 -31.93 0.50 11.50
CA TYR A 324 -31.76 0.63 10.05
C TYR A 324 -30.52 1.45 9.67
N HIS A 325 -29.62 1.73 10.60
CA HIS A 325 -28.45 2.58 10.35
C HIS A 325 -27.61 2.12 9.14
N ASN A 326 -27.40 0.81 8.95
CA ASN A 326 -26.69 0.28 7.77
C ASN A 326 -27.43 0.58 6.45
N ILE A 327 -28.75 0.51 6.44
CA ILE A 327 -29.56 0.88 5.26
C ILE A 327 -29.37 2.36 4.94
N LYS A 328 -29.38 3.23 5.96
CA LYS A 328 -29.11 4.66 5.76
C LYS A 328 -27.71 4.91 5.18
N ILE A 329 -26.70 4.21 5.68
CA ILE A 329 -25.33 4.28 5.15
C ILE A 329 -25.31 3.85 3.69
N GLN A 330 -25.92 2.72 3.35
CA GLN A 330 -25.97 2.22 1.96
C GLN A 330 -26.65 3.22 1.01
N LEU A 331 -27.77 3.82 1.43
CA LEU A 331 -28.46 4.85 0.64
C LEU A 331 -27.59 6.10 0.47
N ALA A 332 -26.99 6.60 1.55
CA ALA A 332 -26.12 7.77 1.51
C ALA A 332 -24.88 7.53 0.63
N THR A 333 -24.21 6.39 0.79
CA THR A 333 -23.05 6.02 -0.04
C THR A 333 -23.45 5.90 -1.52
N LYS A 334 -24.60 5.29 -1.84
CA LYS A 334 -25.05 5.16 -3.23
C LYS A 334 -25.48 6.48 -3.86
N LEU A 335 -26.11 7.39 -3.11
CA LEU A 335 -26.39 8.76 -3.57
C LEU A 335 -25.10 9.54 -3.80
N GLY A 336 -24.12 9.40 -2.90
CA GLY A 336 -22.78 9.98 -3.06
C GLY A 336 -22.09 9.50 -4.35
N GLY A 337 -22.09 8.19 -4.56
CA GLY A 337 -21.57 7.56 -5.76
C GLY A 337 -22.31 7.98 -7.04
N LEU A 338 -23.65 8.11 -6.97
CA LEU A 338 -24.45 8.62 -8.08
C LEU A 338 -24.04 10.03 -8.49
N GLY A 339 -23.80 10.92 -7.52
CA GLY A 339 -23.25 12.25 -7.78
C GLY A 339 -21.92 12.20 -8.54
N ALA A 340 -20.99 11.35 -8.10
CA ALA A 340 -19.71 11.16 -8.76
C ALA A 340 -19.84 10.58 -10.18
N ALA A 341 -20.72 9.59 -10.38
CA ALA A 341 -20.99 8.99 -11.69
C ALA A 341 -21.57 10.01 -12.69
N ILE A 342 -22.53 10.82 -12.25
CA ILE A 342 -23.14 11.89 -13.06
C ILE A 342 -22.10 12.94 -13.46
N TYR A 343 -21.25 13.35 -12.51
CA TYR A 343 -20.16 14.28 -12.81
C TYR A 343 -19.17 13.70 -13.83
N LYS A 344 -18.72 12.45 -13.61
CA LYS A 344 -17.71 11.80 -14.47
C LYS A 344 -18.23 11.49 -15.87
N GLY A 345 -19.44 10.95 -15.97
CA GLY A 345 -20.03 10.46 -17.22
C GLY A 345 -20.72 11.54 -18.06
N HIS A 346 -21.36 12.52 -17.41
CA HIS A 346 -22.24 13.50 -18.06
C HIS A 346 -21.79 14.95 -17.93
N ARG A 347 -20.81 15.24 -17.05
CA ARG A 347 -20.34 16.60 -16.73
C ARG A 347 -21.42 17.54 -16.18
N GLU A 348 -22.53 16.98 -15.68
CA GLU A 348 -23.66 17.71 -15.11
C GLU A 348 -23.41 18.05 -13.64
N ARG A 349 -22.74 19.18 -13.39
CA ARG A 349 -22.25 19.58 -12.05
C ARG A 349 -23.36 19.83 -11.03
N PHE A 350 -24.45 20.47 -11.43
CA PHE A 350 -25.57 20.76 -10.53
C PHE A 350 -26.28 19.48 -10.11
N ALA A 351 -26.59 18.59 -11.06
CA ALA A 351 -27.21 17.31 -10.74
C ALA A 351 -26.29 16.45 -9.86
N ALA A 352 -24.97 16.46 -10.14
CA ALA A 352 -24.00 15.78 -9.29
C ALA A 352 -24.01 16.34 -7.85
N LEU A 353 -24.00 17.67 -7.70
CA LEU A 353 -24.02 18.34 -6.40
C LEU A 353 -25.30 18.02 -5.61
N ASP A 354 -26.47 18.02 -6.27
CA ASP A 354 -27.75 17.70 -5.63
C ASP A 354 -27.71 16.32 -4.95
N TYR A 355 -27.17 15.28 -5.63
CA TYR A 355 -27.07 13.93 -5.05
C TYR A 355 -26.03 13.82 -3.92
N ILE A 356 -24.93 14.59 -4.02
CA ILE A 356 -23.94 14.71 -2.95
C ILE A 356 -24.57 15.34 -1.69
N GLU A 357 -25.35 16.40 -1.85
CA GLU A 357 -26.05 17.06 -0.75
C GLU A 357 -27.13 16.16 -0.15
N MET A 358 -27.88 15.41 -0.97
CA MET A 358 -28.83 14.40 -0.49
C MET A 358 -28.15 13.33 0.38
N ALA A 359 -26.99 12.83 -0.05
CA ALA A 359 -26.20 11.85 0.72
C ALA A 359 -25.78 12.39 2.09
N GLU A 360 -25.32 13.64 2.14
CA GLU A 360 -24.93 14.34 3.37
C GLU A 360 -26.13 14.55 4.30
N GLN A 361 -27.27 14.96 3.77
CA GLN A 361 -28.49 15.26 4.54
C GLN A 361 -29.05 14.05 5.30
N ILE A 362 -28.77 12.82 4.84
CA ILE A 362 -29.13 11.59 5.57
C ILE A 362 -28.43 11.54 6.94
N GLY A 363 -27.25 12.14 7.07
CA GLY A 363 -26.61 12.41 8.37
C GLY A 363 -26.06 11.18 9.11
N VAL A 364 -25.66 10.14 8.37
CA VAL A 364 -25.13 8.88 8.96
C VAL A 364 -23.71 8.54 8.52
N LEU A 365 -23.15 9.29 7.57
CA LEU A 365 -21.78 9.08 7.14
C LEU A 365 -20.85 9.69 8.18
N GLU A 366 -19.81 8.95 8.56
CA GLU A 366 -18.80 9.37 9.53
C GLU A 366 -17.40 9.00 9.03
N GLY A 367 -16.39 9.76 9.44
CA GLY A 367 -15.00 9.52 9.06
C GLY A 367 -14.74 9.63 7.56
N GLU A 368 -13.93 8.72 7.01
CA GLU A 368 -13.42 8.81 5.64
C GLU A 368 -14.50 8.89 4.54
N PRO A 369 -15.61 8.12 4.58
CA PRO A 369 -16.71 8.31 3.63
C PRO A 369 -17.36 9.70 3.67
N LEU A 370 -17.48 10.32 4.85
CA LEU A 370 -17.98 11.69 4.98
C LEU A 370 -16.97 12.69 4.42
N ASP A 371 -15.70 12.55 4.79
CA ASP A 371 -14.62 13.42 4.32
C ASP A 371 -14.54 13.44 2.79
N MET A 372 -14.64 12.27 2.15
CA MET A 372 -14.62 12.14 0.69
C MET A 372 -15.79 12.89 0.02
N ILE A 373 -17.00 12.78 0.56
CA ILE A 373 -18.18 13.48 0.04
C ILE A 373 -18.06 14.99 0.25
N LEU A 374 -17.56 15.43 1.39
CA LEU A 374 -17.35 16.85 1.70
C LEU A 374 -16.29 17.49 0.79
N ASP A 375 -15.18 16.79 0.55
CA ASP A 375 -14.13 17.23 -0.37
C ASP A 375 -14.65 17.32 -1.81
N PHE A 376 -15.38 16.30 -2.26
CA PHE A 376 -15.96 16.30 -3.59
C PHE A 376 -17.02 17.40 -3.77
N ARG A 377 -17.86 17.64 -2.76
CA ARG A 377 -18.80 18.78 -2.72
C ARG A 377 -18.07 20.10 -2.91
N LYS A 378 -16.96 20.30 -2.19
CA LYS A 378 -16.16 21.52 -2.26
C LYS A 378 -15.58 21.74 -3.66
N ILE A 379 -15.08 20.68 -4.30
CA ILE A 379 -14.60 20.73 -5.70
C ILE A 379 -15.74 21.17 -6.63
N LEU A 380 -16.91 20.53 -6.55
CA LEU A 380 -18.06 20.87 -7.40
C LEU A 380 -18.52 22.32 -7.20
N GLN A 381 -18.62 22.77 -5.95
CA GLN A 381 -18.99 24.14 -5.63
C GLN A 381 -18.00 25.16 -6.18
N GLN A 382 -16.69 24.87 -6.10
CA GLN A 382 -15.66 25.71 -6.69
C GLN A 382 -15.79 25.78 -8.22
N GLU A 383 -15.94 24.63 -8.90
CA GLU A 383 -16.11 24.61 -10.36
C GLU A 383 -17.37 25.36 -10.82
N ILE A 384 -18.48 25.20 -10.11
CA ILE A 384 -19.73 25.92 -10.41
C ILE A 384 -19.54 27.44 -10.24
N ALA A 385 -18.85 27.86 -9.17
CA ALA A 385 -18.56 29.27 -8.92
C ALA A 385 -17.64 29.88 -10.00
N GLU A 386 -16.62 29.15 -10.44
CA GLU A 386 -15.69 29.58 -11.49
C GLU A 386 -16.36 29.74 -12.86
N LEU A 387 -17.38 28.92 -13.14
CA LEU A 387 -18.13 28.99 -14.40
C LEU A 387 -19.16 30.15 -14.40
N GLY A 388 -19.46 30.77 -13.25
CA GLY A 388 -20.42 31.88 -13.15
C GLY A 388 -21.88 31.49 -13.46
N VAL A 389 -22.21 30.22 -13.26
CA VAL A 389 -23.43 29.55 -13.72
C VAL A 389 -24.42 29.47 -12.56
N THR A 390 -25.71 29.73 -12.82
CA THR A 390 -26.79 29.52 -11.83
C THR A 390 -27.55 28.24 -12.13
N PRO A 391 -28.25 27.63 -11.14
CA PRO A 391 -29.11 26.47 -11.39
C PRO A 391 -30.13 26.67 -12.52
N ASP A 392 -30.55 27.94 -12.77
CA ASP A 392 -31.48 28.32 -13.84
C ASP A 392 -30.82 28.56 -15.23
N ASP A 393 -29.49 28.49 -15.33
CA ASP A 393 -28.73 28.64 -16.58
C ASP A 393 -27.52 27.70 -16.60
N PRO A 394 -27.69 26.37 -16.55
CA PRO A 394 -26.62 25.39 -16.31
C PRO A 394 -25.52 25.33 -17.40
N HIS A 395 -25.72 26.03 -18.52
CA HIS A 395 -24.74 26.13 -19.61
C HIS A 395 -23.94 27.43 -19.59
N GLY A 396 -24.18 28.32 -18.62
CA GLY A 396 -23.43 29.56 -18.45
C GLY A 396 -23.57 30.46 -19.66
N ILE A 397 -24.77 30.53 -20.26
CA ILE A 397 -25.01 31.43 -21.39
C ILE A 397 -25.18 32.84 -20.84
N ASN A 398 -24.03 33.42 -20.47
CA ASN A 398 -23.90 34.75 -19.93
C ASN A 398 -24.77 35.71 -20.78
N LYS A 399 -25.86 36.21 -20.20
CA LYS A 399 -26.77 37.19 -20.84
C LYS A 399 -26.00 38.36 -21.45
N LYS A 400 -24.80 38.67 -20.96
CA LYS A 400 -23.87 39.65 -21.53
C LYS A 400 -23.32 39.21 -22.90
N VAL A 401 -22.93 37.95 -23.08
CA VAL A 401 -22.42 37.41 -24.35
C VAL A 401 -23.53 37.31 -25.39
N ILE A 402 -24.75 36.88 -25.02
CA ILE A 402 -25.91 36.96 -25.94
C ILE A 402 -26.22 38.42 -26.29
N ARG A 403 -26.23 39.33 -25.31
CA ARG A 403 -26.46 40.75 -25.57
C ARG A 403 -25.40 41.33 -26.52
N ASP A 404 -24.13 40.99 -26.33
CA ASP A 404 -23.02 41.46 -27.17
C ASP A 404 -23.06 40.82 -28.56
N MET A 405 -23.43 39.54 -28.70
CA MET A 405 -23.66 38.89 -30.01
C MET A 405 -24.89 39.45 -30.74
N ILE A 406 -25.96 39.79 -30.04
CA ILE A 406 -27.12 40.48 -30.63
C ILE A 406 -26.73 41.89 -31.07
N ILE A 407 -25.94 42.62 -30.29
CA ILE A 407 -25.44 43.96 -30.67
C ILE A 407 -24.54 43.86 -31.90
N ILE A 408 -23.59 42.92 -31.93
CA ILE A 408 -22.69 42.70 -33.07
C ILE A 408 -23.48 42.27 -34.31
N GLY A 409 -24.45 41.37 -34.17
CA GLY A 409 -25.34 40.96 -35.27
C GLY A 409 -26.19 42.11 -35.81
N THR A 410 -26.70 42.99 -34.93
CA THR A 410 -27.49 44.16 -35.32
C THR A 410 -26.63 45.21 -36.03
N VAL A 411 -25.39 45.42 -35.58
CA VAL A 411 -24.43 46.34 -36.23
C VAL A 411 -24.03 45.84 -37.63
N ILE A 412 -23.83 44.54 -37.81
CA ILE A 412 -23.51 43.95 -39.13
C ILE A 412 -24.70 44.08 -40.09
N ILE A 413 -25.93 43.88 -39.62
CA ILE A 413 -27.14 44.06 -40.45
C ILE A 413 -27.32 45.52 -40.87
N ILE A 414 -27.08 46.48 -39.97
CA ILE A 414 -27.14 47.92 -40.30
C ILE A 414 -26.07 48.29 -41.33
N ILE A 415 -24.84 47.78 -41.20
CA ILE A 415 -23.76 48.03 -42.18
C ILE A 415 -24.12 47.48 -43.56
N VAL A 416 -24.72 46.29 -43.63
CA VAL A 416 -25.13 45.66 -44.91
C VAL A 416 -26.31 46.37 -45.56
N ILE A 417 -27.22 46.96 -44.78
CA ILE A 417 -28.34 47.76 -45.29
C ILE A 417 -27.85 49.11 -45.82
N PHE A 418 -26.92 49.78 -45.11
CA PHE A 418 -26.36 51.05 -45.57
C PHE A 418 -25.37 50.91 -46.74
N SER A 419 -24.66 49.79 -46.87
CA SER A 419 -23.78 49.53 -48.03
C SER A 419 -24.54 49.22 -49.32
N LYS A 420 -25.86 48.95 -49.26
CA LYS A 420 -26.72 48.73 -50.43
C LYS A 420 -27.54 49.95 -50.85
N GLY A 421 -27.49 51.05 -50.08
CA GLY A 421 -28.23 52.29 -50.35
C GLY A 421 -27.44 53.40 -51.05
N CYS A 422 -26.15 53.20 -51.32
CA CYS A 422 -25.31 54.16 -52.04
C CYS A 422 -24.58 53.45 -53.19
N PHE A 423 -25.34 53.02 -54.21
CA PHE A 423 -24.89 52.80 -55.58
C PHE A 423 -26.05 53.06 -56.53
#